data_AF-A0A0G2RLW9-F1
#
_entry.id   AF-A0A0G2RLW9-F1
#
_cell.length_a   1.000
_cell.length_b   1.000
_cell.length_c   1.000
_cell.angle_alpha   90.00
_cell.angle_beta   90.00
_cell.angle_gamma   90.00
#
_symmetry.space_group_name_H-M   'P 1'
#
loop_
_entity.id
_entity.type
_entity.pdbx_description
1 polymer ?
#
loop_
_entity_poly.entity_id
_entity_poly.type
_entity_poly.pdbx_seq_one_letter_code
_entity_poly.pdbx_strand_id
1 'polypeptide(L)'
;GGWRNRQTVDFYERYARTVFTRYKDKVKYWMTFNEINVVLHAPFTGGGLIFREGENKQNTMYQAAHHQFVASALAVKAGHEIIPDSQIGCMIAATTTYPMTPKPEDVYAAMQKERSTLFFSDVQARGSYPGYMKRFFKENGITIEMKEGDEALLKEHTVDYIGFSYYMSMTASTAPEDL
;
A
#
# COMPACT_ATOMS: atom_id res chain seq x y z
N GLY A 1 -0.95 15.82 -10.11
CA GLY A 1 -2.09 15.09 -10.71
C GLY A 1 -2.05 13.66 -10.23
N GLY A 2 -3.20 13.05 -9.95
CA GLY A 2 -3.29 11.73 -9.32
C GLY A 2 -2.85 11.72 -7.85
N TRP A 3 -2.57 10.54 -7.33
CA TRP A 3 -2.26 10.27 -5.93
C TRP A 3 -1.00 10.94 -5.40
N ARG A 4 -0.13 11.51 -6.26
CA ARG A 4 0.96 12.37 -5.78
C ARG A 4 0.45 13.68 -5.16
N ASN A 5 -0.76 14.14 -5.52
CA ASN A 5 -1.37 15.33 -4.93
C ASN A 5 -2.25 14.90 -3.75
N ARG A 6 -1.96 15.45 -2.58
CA ARG A 6 -2.68 15.14 -1.35
C ARG A 6 -4.18 15.45 -1.40
N GLN A 7 -4.62 16.41 -2.21
CA GLN A 7 -6.05 16.72 -2.38
C GLN A 7 -6.88 15.51 -2.85
N THR A 8 -6.24 14.52 -3.50
CA THR A 8 -6.90 13.26 -3.88
C THR A 8 -7.37 12.46 -2.67
N VAL A 9 -6.72 12.60 -1.51
CA VAL A 9 -7.17 12.02 -0.23
C VAL A 9 -8.58 12.52 0.12
N ASP A 10 -8.79 13.83 0.09
CA ASP A 10 -10.08 14.45 0.42
C ASP A 10 -11.19 14.03 -0.56
N PHE A 11 -10.84 13.94 -1.85
CA PHE A 11 -11.77 13.46 -2.87
C PHE A 11 -12.18 12.00 -2.65
N TYR A 12 -11.22 11.15 -2.29
CA TYR A 12 -11.48 9.75 -1.99
C TYR A 12 -12.29 9.59 -0.70
N GLU A 13 -11.97 10.31 0.37
CA GLU A 13 -12.76 10.27 1.61
C GLU A 13 -14.22 10.66 1.36
N ARG A 14 -14.46 11.74 0.61
CA ARG A 14 -15.81 12.16 0.22
C ARG A 14 -16.53 11.09 -0.58
N TYR A 15 -15.83 10.45 -1.53
CA TYR A 15 -16.38 9.34 -2.31
C TYR A 15 -16.73 8.15 -1.40
N ALA A 16 -15.80 7.72 -0.54
CA ALA A 16 -15.98 6.61 0.40
C ALA A 16 -17.18 6.85 1.32
N ARG A 17 -17.25 8.02 1.97
CA ARG A 17 -18.39 8.41 2.82
C ARG A 17 -19.71 8.38 2.06
N THR A 18 -19.72 8.83 0.80
CA THR A 18 -20.92 8.81 -0.05
C THR A 18 -21.42 7.38 -0.28
N VAL A 19 -20.54 6.47 -0.69
CA VAL A 19 -20.93 5.07 -0.97
C VAL A 19 -21.24 4.29 0.31
N PHE A 20 -20.49 4.51 1.40
CA PHE A 20 -20.83 3.93 2.70
C PHE A 20 -22.23 4.36 3.14
N THR A 21 -22.54 5.66 3.09
CA THR A 21 -23.87 6.17 3.47
C THR A 21 -24.98 5.60 2.60
N ARG A 22 -24.75 5.52 1.28
CA ARG A 22 -25.75 5.03 0.32
C ARG A 22 -26.05 3.54 0.49
N TYR A 23 -25.05 2.74 0.84
CA TYR A 23 -25.13 1.28 0.85
C TYR A 23 -25.00 0.65 2.25
N LYS A 24 -25.09 1.46 3.31
CA LYS A 24 -24.92 1.03 4.71
C LYS A 24 -25.76 -0.19 5.11
N ASP A 25 -26.99 -0.29 4.58
CA ASP A 25 -27.91 -1.38 4.90
C ASP A 25 -27.78 -2.59 3.95
N LYS A 26 -26.81 -2.56 3.02
CA LYS A 26 -26.68 -3.55 1.93
C LYS A 26 -25.31 -4.21 1.87
N VAL A 27 -24.26 -3.55 2.32
CA VAL A 27 -22.88 -4.03 2.16
C VAL A 27 -22.16 -4.02 3.49
N LYS A 28 -21.84 -5.22 3.98
CA LYS A 28 -21.07 -5.44 5.21
C LYS A 28 -19.56 -5.42 4.97
N TYR A 29 -19.10 -6.06 3.89
CA TYR A 29 -17.67 -6.24 3.59
C TYR A 29 -17.21 -5.25 2.53
N TRP A 30 -16.14 -4.53 2.84
CA TRP A 30 -15.54 -3.51 1.99
C TRP A 30 -14.04 -3.71 1.88
N MET A 31 -13.45 -3.22 0.80
CA MET A 31 -12.00 -3.02 0.67
C MET A 31 -11.76 -1.61 0.17
N THR A 32 -10.72 -0.95 0.66
CA THR A 32 -10.43 0.45 0.31
C THR A 32 -9.78 0.56 -1.07
N PHE A 33 -8.62 -0.06 -1.24
CA PHE A 33 -7.86 -0.10 -2.49
C PHE A 33 -7.61 -1.54 -2.89
N ASN A 34 -7.84 -1.86 -4.17
CA ASN A 34 -7.37 -3.10 -4.76
C ASN A 34 -5.87 -2.98 -5.08
N GLU A 35 -5.07 -3.94 -4.59
CA GLU A 35 -3.65 -4.09 -4.88
C GLU A 35 -2.87 -2.76 -4.81
N ILE A 36 -2.90 -2.10 -3.65
CA ILE A 36 -2.22 -0.80 -3.45
C ILE A 36 -0.74 -0.82 -3.86
N ASN A 37 -0.08 -1.98 -3.79
CA ASN A 37 1.30 -2.18 -4.20
C ASN A 37 1.54 -2.04 -5.71
N VAL A 38 0.50 -2.14 -6.55
CA VAL A 38 0.59 -1.96 -8.00
C VAL A 38 1.02 -0.54 -8.39
N VAL A 39 0.90 0.45 -7.49
CA VAL A 39 1.44 1.80 -7.74
C VAL A 39 2.94 1.81 -8.06
N LEU A 40 3.70 0.81 -7.59
CA LEU A 40 5.13 0.65 -7.90
C LEU A 40 5.40 -0.04 -9.24
N HIS A 41 4.41 -0.74 -9.80
CA HIS A 41 4.57 -1.56 -11.02
C HIS A 41 3.85 -0.95 -12.24
N ALA A 42 2.65 -0.39 -12.05
CA ALA A 42 1.86 0.29 -13.06
C ALA A 42 1.40 1.66 -12.56
N PRO A 43 2.28 2.67 -12.47
CA PRO A 43 2.04 3.91 -11.72
C PRO A 43 0.89 4.77 -12.26
N PHE A 44 0.61 4.69 -13.57
CA PHE A 44 -0.54 5.37 -14.16
C PHE A 44 -1.86 4.79 -13.63
N THR A 45 -2.02 3.47 -13.67
CA THR A 45 -3.23 2.80 -13.18
C THR A 45 -3.31 2.82 -11.65
N GLY A 46 -2.21 2.47 -10.97
CA GLY A 46 -2.17 2.33 -9.52
C GLY A 46 -2.21 3.66 -8.78
N GLY A 47 -1.72 4.75 -9.39
CA GLY A 47 -1.57 6.05 -8.71
C GLY A 47 -2.02 7.26 -9.53
N GLY A 48 -2.49 7.10 -10.77
CA GLY A 48 -2.75 8.23 -11.66
C GLY A 48 -1.49 9.04 -11.99
N LEU A 49 -0.33 8.39 -12.01
CA LEU A 49 0.98 9.06 -12.12
C LEU A 49 1.46 9.08 -13.58
N ILE A 50 1.62 10.30 -14.11
CA ILE A 50 2.36 10.58 -15.34
C ILE A 50 3.65 11.30 -14.94
N PHE A 51 4.80 10.73 -15.24
CA PHE A 51 6.09 11.29 -14.82
C PHE A 51 6.55 12.37 -15.77
N ARG A 52 7.11 13.45 -15.21
CA ARG A 52 7.80 14.50 -15.97
C ARG A 52 9.25 14.12 -16.21
N GLU A 53 9.86 14.71 -17.22
CA GLU A 53 11.30 14.61 -17.44
C GLU A 53 12.07 15.12 -16.21
N GLY A 54 13.10 14.39 -15.78
CA GLY A 54 13.89 14.71 -14.58
C GLY A 54 13.22 14.41 -13.23
N GLU A 55 11.98 13.90 -13.20
CA GLU A 55 11.27 13.58 -11.96
C GLU A 55 11.84 12.32 -11.27
N ASN A 56 12.04 12.37 -9.95
CA ASN A 56 12.35 11.18 -9.15
C ASN A 56 11.10 10.29 -9.04
N LYS A 57 10.98 9.34 -9.97
CA LYS A 57 9.83 8.44 -10.08
C LYS A 57 9.59 7.65 -8.80
N GLN A 58 10.65 7.13 -8.17
CA GLN A 58 10.54 6.31 -6.96
C GLN A 58 9.98 7.12 -5.80
N ASN A 59 10.49 8.33 -5.58
CA ASN A 59 9.96 9.23 -4.57
C ASN A 59 8.48 9.54 -4.80
N THR A 60 8.12 9.89 -6.04
CA THR A 60 6.73 10.17 -6.41
C THR A 60 5.80 8.98 -6.18
N MET A 61 6.23 7.76 -6.52
CA MET A 61 5.44 6.54 -6.30
C MET A 61 5.21 6.27 -4.82
N TYR A 62 6.24 6.39 -3.97
CA TYR A 62 6.05 6.21 -2.53
C TYR A 62 5.28 7.35 -1.87
N GLN A 63 5.38 8.59 -2.36
CA GLN A 63 4.52 9.69 -1.90
C GLN A 63 3.05 9.41 -2.25
N ALA A 64 2.79 8.87 -3.45
CA ALA A 64 1.44 8.46 -3.84
C ALA A 64 0.91 7.32 -2.95
N ALA A 65 1.75 6.31 -2.67
CA ALA A 65 1.41 5.23 -1.75
C ALA A 65 1.08 5.76 -0.34
N HIS A 66 1.85 6.74 0.16
CA HIS A 66 1.58 7.39 1.44
C HIS A 66 0.18 8.02 1.48
N HIS A 67 -0.19 8.80 0.46
CA HIS A 67 -1.53 9.38 0.37
C HIS A 67 -2.62 8.31 0.28
N GLN A 68 -2.39 7.19 -0.41
CA GLN A 68 -3.32 6.07 -0.44
C GLN A 68 -3.48 5.41 0.93
N PHE A 69 -2.41 5.27 1.72
CA PHE A 69 -2.50 4.77 3.10
C PHE A 69 -3.37 5.68 3.97
N VAL A 70 -3.12 7.00 3.93
CA VAL A 70 -3.91 7.99 4.67
C VAL A 70 -5.38 7.94 4.25
N ALA A 71 -5.65 7.91 2.94
CA ALA A 71 -7.01 7.80 2.41
C ALA A 71 -7.71 6.49 2.81
N SER A 72 -6.97 5.38 2.86
CA SER A 72 -7.48 4.09 3.32
C SER A 72 -7.85 4.15 4.80
N ALA A 73 -6.98 4.70 5.65
CA ALA A 73 -7.26 4.85 7.09
C ALA A 73 -8.47 5.76 7.36
N LEU A 74 -8.61 6.85 6.60
CA LEU A 74 -9.81 7.70 6.64
C LEU A 74 -11.08 6.95 6.22
N ALA A 75 -10.99 6.08 5.20
CA ALA A 75 -12.12 5.27 4.78
C ALA A 75 -12.47 4.18 5.81
N VAL A 76 -11.49 3.57 6.48
CA VAL A 76 -11.73 2.66 7.61
C VAL A 76 -12.48 3.40 8.72
N LYS A 77 -11.95 4.55 9.16
CA LYS A 77 -12.60 5.41 10.15
C LYS A 77 -14.05 5.74 9.76
N ALA A 78 -14.24 6.28 8.56
CA ALA A 78 -15.54 6.69 8.07
C ALA A 78 -16.53 5.52 7.95
N GLY A 79 -16.06 4.36 7.51
CA GLY A 79 -16.90 3.18 7.35
C GLY A 79 -17.37 2.63 8.70
N HIS A 80 -16.51 2.59 9.72
CA HIS A 80 -16.91 2.22 11.09
C HIS A 80 -17.82 3.27 11.74
N GLU A 81 -17.64 4.56 11.47
CA GLU A 81 -18.54 5.64 11.92
C GLU A 81 -19.95 5.51 11.32
N ILE A 82 -20.06 5.17 10.03
CA ILE A 82 -21.32 5.14 9.28
C ILE A 82 -22.02 3.77 9.39
N ILE A 83 -21.24 2.69 9.46
CA ILE A 83 -21.68 1.30 9.44
C ILE A 83 -20.95 0.55 10.57
N PRO A 84 -21.46 0.57 11.81
CA PRO A 84 -20.75 0.01 12.97
C PRO A 84 -20.35 -1.46 12.84
N ASP A 85 -21.16 -2.29 12.16
CA ASP A 85 -20.90 -3.72 11.96
C ASP A 85 -20.14 -4.04 10.66
N SER A 86 -19.61 -3.02 9.97
CA SER A 86 -18.85 -3.22 8.74
C SER A 86 -17.53 -3.96 9.00
N GLN A 87 -17.01 -4.58 7.95
CA GLN A 87 -15.70 -5.19 7.90
C GLN A 87 -14.95 -4.57 6.73
N ILE A 88 -13.88 -3.84 6.99
CA ILE A 88 -13.14 -3.05 6.01
C ILE A 88 -11.72 -3.57 5.94
N GLY A 89 -11.39 -4.21 4.82
CA GLY A 89 -10.12 -4.87 4.60
C GLY A 89 -9.15 -4.05 3.75
N CYS A 90 -7.87 -4.40 3.85
CA CYS A 90 -6.91 -4.04 2.81
C CYS A 90 -6.94 -5.08 1.69
N MET A 91 -6.27 -4.77 0.59
CA MET A 91 -6.04 -5.73 -0.49
C MET A 91 -4.60 -5.57 -1.02
N ILE A 92 -3.85 -6.66 -1.03
CA ILE A 92 -2.48 -6.73 -1.59
C ILE A 92 -2.35 -7.85 -2.64
N ALA A 93 -1.52 -7.63 -3.66
CA ALA A 93 -1.14 -8.71 -4.56
C ALA A 93 -0.02 -9.53 -3.94
N ALA A 94 -0.27 -10.79 -3.55
CA ALA A 94 0.73 -11.60 -2.86
C ALA A 94 1.88 -11.97 -3.82
N THR A 95 3.12 -11.75 -3.35
CA THR A 95 4.35 -12.05 -4.09
C THR A 95 5.20 -13.08 -3.34
N THR A 96 4.56 -14.20 -2.94
CA THR A 96 5.25 -15.31 -2.27
C THR A 96 6.45 -15.75 -3.08
N THR A 97 7.65 -15.66 -2.50
CA THR A 97 8.91 -15.82 -3.24
C THR A 97 9.79 -16.84 -2.54
N TYR A 98 10.18 -17.89 -3.26
CA TYR A 98 11.11 -18.89 -2.75
C TYR A 98 12.56 -18.55 -3.14
N PRO A 99 13.56 -18.88 -2.31
CA PRO A 99 14.95 -18.80 -2.73
C PRO A 99 15.27 -19.93 -3.72
N MET A 100 16.05 -19.63 -4.76
CA MET A 100 16.46 -20.63 -5.76
C MET A 100 17.37 -21.70 -5.15
N THR A 101 18.23 -21.30 -4.22
CA THR A 101 19.17 -22.19 -3.51
C THR A 101 19.14 -21.90 -1.99
N PRO A 102 19.69 -22.77 -1.13
CA PRO A 102 19.77 -22.49 0.31
C PRO A 102 20.84 -21.44 0.66
N LYS A 103 21.46 -20.78 -0.32
CA LYS A 103 22.43 -19.71 -0.08
C LYS A 103 21.77 -18.58 0.72
N PRO A 104 22.44 -18.03 1.75
CA PRO A 104 21.86 -16.96 2.56
C PRO A 104 21.53 -15.71 1.74
N GLU A 105 22.23 -15.47 0.64
CA GLU A 105 21.97 -14.36 -0.29
C GLU A 105 20.62 -14.54 -1.01
N ASP A 106 20.32 -15.73 -1.53
CA ASP A 106 19.04 -16.05 -2.17
C ASP A 106 17.89 -15.98 -1.17
N VAL A 107 18.09 -16.50 0.05
CA VAL A 107 17.11 -16.44 1.14
C VAL A 107 16.80 -14.98 1.50
N TYR A 108 17.83 -14.15 1.62
CA TYR A 108 17.66 -12.73 1.89
C TYR A 108 16.97 -12.01 0.73
N ALA A 109 17.33 -12.30 -0.52
CA ALA A 109 16.71 -11.72 -1.70
C ALA A 109 15.21 -12.07 -1.80
N ALA A 110 14.84 -13.34 -1.57
CA ALA A 110 13.45 -13.78 -1.50
C ALA A 110 12.67 -13.01 -0.42
N MET A 111 13.24 -12.88 0.78
CA MET A 111 12.63 -12.11 1.87
C MET A 111 12.43 -10.63 1.50
N GLN A 112 13.39 -10.00 0.79
CA GLN A 112 13.23 -8.61 0.34
C GLN A 112 12.10 -8.46 -0.69
N LYS A 113 11.95 -9.44 -1.61
CA LYS A 113 10.85 -9.47 -2.59
C LYS A 113 9.48 -9.63 -1.91
N GLU A 114 9.38 -10.43 -0.86
CA GLU A 114 8.13 -10.51 -0.09
C GLU A 114 7.86 -9.21 0.68
N ARG A 115 8.89 -8.63 1.29
CA ARG A 115 8.79 -7.39 2.07
C ARG A 115 8.32 -6.18 1.25
N SER A 116 8.60 -6.13 -0.05
CA SER A 116 8.09 -5.03 -0.89
C SER A 116 6.58 -5.03 -0.99
N THR A 117 5.92 -6.19 -0.93
CA THR A 117 4.46 -6.31 -0.82
C THR A 117 4.00 -6.18 0.62
N LEU A 118 4.63 -6.90 1.55
CA LEU A 118 4.21 -6.91 2.97
C LEU A 118 4.28 -5.52 3.61
N PHE A 119 5.11 -4.62 3.10
CA PHE A 119 5.13 -3.22 3.51
C PHE A 119 3.73 -2.59 3.49
N PHE A 120 2.99 -2.81 2.40
CA PHE A 120 1.68 -2.20 2.23
C PHE A 120 0.64 -2.78 3.20
N SER A 121 0.71 -4.07 3.49
CA SER A 121 -0.12 -4.69 4.53
C SER A 121 0.32 -4.32 5.94
N ASP A 122 1.62 -4.14 6.19
CA ASP A 122 2.14 -3.70 7.49
C ASP A 122 1.59 -2.32 7.85
N VAL A 123 1.61 -1.37 6.91
CA VAL A 123 1.03 -0.03 7.16
C VAL A 123 -0.47 -0.12 7.40
N GLN A 124 -1.22 -0.91 6.62
CA GLN A 124 -2.68 -0.96 6.73
C GLN A 124 -3.20 -1.79 7.90
N ALA A 125 -2.51 -2.87 8.27
CA ALA A 125 -2.95 -3.81 9.31
C ALA A 125 -2.24 -3.61 10.66
N ARG A 126 -1.02 -3.03 10.66
CA ARG A 126 -0.27 -2.72 11.90
C ARG A 126 -0.14 -1.21 12.15
N GLY A 127 -0.57 -0.39 11.20
CA GLY A 127 -0.72 1.05 11.40
C GLY A 127 0.58 1.84 11.50
N SER A 128 1.70 1.30 10.99
CA SER A 128 2.98 2.00 11.05
C SER A 128 3.93 1.57 9.93
N TYR A 129 4.83 2.49 9.55
CA TYR A 129 5.90 2.19 8.60
C TYR A 129 6.94 1.26 9.25
N PRO A 130 7.16 0.06 8.70
CA PRO A 130 8.09 -0.89 9.29
C PRO A 130 9.54 -0.42 9.16
N GLY A 131 10.39 -0.82 10.13
CA GLY A 131 11.77 -0.34 10.22
C GLY A 131 12.62 -0.62 8.97
N TYR A 132 12.37 -1.73 8.27
CA TYR A 132 13.09 -2.06 7.03
C TYR A 132 12.82 -1.05 5.91
N MET A 133 11.62 -0.45 5.86
CA MET A 133 11.32 0.60 4.89
C MET A 133 11.95 1.93 5.24
N LYS A 134 12.09 2.26 6.52
CA LYS A 134 12.83 3.47 6.95
C LYS A 134 14.29 3.42 6.46
N ARG A 135 14.93 2.25 6.59
CA ARG A 135 16.27 2.01 6.05
C ARG A 135 16.29 2.12 4.52
N PHE A 136 15.37 1.42 3.84
CA PHE A 136 15.25 1.45 2.38
C PHE A 136 15.08 2.88 1.83
N PHE A 137 14.21 3.69 2.45
CA PHE A 137 14.01 5.08 2.04
C PHE A 137 15.28 5.91 2.18
N LYS A 138 15.99 5.79 3.30
CA LYS A 138 17.26 6.48 3.52
C LYS A 138 18.32 6.09 2.48
N GLU A 139 18.47 4.80 2.19
CA GLU A 139 19.47 4.30 1.23
C GLU A 139 19.18 4.71 -0.22
N ASN A 140 17.90 4.97 -0.57
CA ASN A 140 17.48 5.31 -1.92
C ASN A 140 17.14 6.81 -2.11
N GLY A 141 17.40 7.65 -1.11
CA GLY A 141 17.07 9.08 -1.18
C GLY A 141 15.58 9.36 -1.35
N ILE A 142 14.73 8.53 -0.73
CA ILE A 142 13.27 8.70 -0.75
C ILE A 142 12.86 9.47 0.51
N THR A 143 12.14 10.57 0.30
CA THR A 143 11.57 11.41 1.35
C THR A 143 10.06 11.43 1.17
N ILE A 144 9.33 11.04 2.22
CA ILE A 144 7.88 11.07 2.28
C ILE A 144 7.45 12.29 3.08
N GLU A 145 6.73 13.19 2.44
CA GLU A 145 6.06 14.30 3.10
C GLU A 145 4.82 13.76 3.83
N MET A 146 4.90 13.77 5.16
CA MET A 146 3.79 13.42 6.05
C MET A 146 3.25 14.69 6.70
N LYS A 147 1.93 14.83 6.81
CA LYS A 147 1.33 15.88 7.65
C LYS A 147 1.28 15.43 9.09
N GLU A 148 1.22 16.41 9.99
CA GLU A 148 0.89 16.18 11.39
C GLU A 148 -0.42 15.39 11.49
N GLY A 149 -0.42 14.34 12.32
CA GLY A 149 -1.56 13.45 12.50
C GLY A 149 -1.61 12.23 11.56
N ASP A 150 -0.84 12.20 10.47
CA ASP A 150 -0.88 11.05 9.54
C ASP A 150 -0.47 9.74 10.22
N GLU A 151 0.61 9.74 11.01
CA GLU A 151 1.06 8.54 11.73
C GLU A 151 0.02 8.05 12.76
N ALA A 152 -0.61 8.97 13.48
CA ALA A 152 -1.65 8.64 14.45
C ALA A 152 -2.87 8.03 13.75
N LEU A 153 -3.31 8.64 12.64
CA LEU A 153 -4.43 8.15 11.84
C LEU A 153 -4.20 6.73 11.30
N LEU A 154 -3.01 6.45 10.76
CA LEU A 154 -2.66 5.12 10.28
C LEU A 154 -2.70 4.09 11.42
N LYS A 155 -2.27 4.50 12.62
CA LYS A 155 -2.21 3.63 13.80
C LYS A 155 -3.58 3.35 14.42
N GLU A 156 -4.45 4.34 14.45
CA GLU A 156 -5.78 4.25 15.07
C GLU A 156 -6.80 3.54 14.18
N HIS A 157 -6.60 3.53 12.86
CA HIS A 157 -7.57 3.01 11.89
C HIS A 157 -6.97 1.95 10.97
N THR A 158 -6.51 0.86 11.58
CA THR A 158 -6.08 -0.33 10.86
C THR A 158 -7.27 -1.12 10.31
N VAL A 159 -7.05 -1.88 9.25
CA VAL A 159 -8.07 -2.71 8.60
C VAL A 159 -8.50 -3.91 9.46
N ASP A 160 -9.74 -4.38 9.27
CA ASP A 160 -10.32 -5.51 10.01
C ASP A 160 -9.85 -6.88 9.48
N TYR A 161 -9.53 -6.95 8.19
CA TYR A 161 -9.05 -8.16 7.53
C TYR A 161 -8.08 -7.84 6.39
N ILE A 162 -7.36 -8.86 5.93
CA ILE A 162 -6.43 -8.76 4.80
C ILE A 162 -6.99 -9.59 3.65
N GLY A 163 -7.53 -8.91 2.63
CA GLY A 163 -7.74 -9.51 1.32
C GLY A 163 -6.41 -9.61 0.59
N PHE A 164 -6.23 -10.67 -0.20
CA PHE A 164 -5.07 -10.78 -1.08
C PHE A 164 -5.40 -11.57 -2.33
N SER A 165 -4.77 -11.22 -3.46
CA SER A 165 -4.79 -12.04 -4.67
C SER A 165 -3.61 -13.02 -4.65
N TYR A 166 -3.84 -14.21 -5.18
CA TYR A 166 -2.80 -15.22 -5.35
C TYR A 166 -3.03 -15.95 -6.67
N TYR A 167 -1.99 -16.00 -7.50
CA TYR A 167 -2.02 -16.69 -8.78
C TYR A 167 -0.85 -17.67 -8.90
N MET A 168 0.33 -17.26 -8.43
CA MET A 168 1.57 -18.03 -8.52
C MET A 168 2.56 -17.59 -7.42
N SER A 169 3.55 -18.43 -7.17
CA SER A 169 4.78 -18.05 -6.46
C SER A 169 5.86 -17.57 -7.43
N MET A 170 6.88 -16.90 -6.90
CA MET A 170 8.09 -16.50 -7.62
C MET A 170 9.32 -17.24 -7.05
N THR A 171 10.45 -17.18 -7.76
CA THR A 171 11.75 -17.63 -7.26
C THR A 171 12.75 -16.49 -7.37
N ALA A 172 13.57 -16.27 -6.33
CA ALA A 172 14.64 -15.28 -6.32
C ALA A 172 16.02 -15.96 -6.34
N SER A 173 16.93 -15.43 -7.15
CA SER A 173 18.33 -15.85 -7.23
C SER A 173 19.22 -14.60 -7.27
N THR A 174 20.39 -14.65 -6.63
CA THR A 174 21.43 -13.63 -6.75
C THR A 174 22.56 -14.05 -7.68
N ALA A 175 22.47 -15.22 -8.31
CA ALA A 175 23.39 -15.60 -9.38
C ALA A 175 23.18 -14.66 -10.59
N PRO A 176 24.23 -14.39 -11.38
CA PRO A 176 24.07 -13.71 -12.67
C PRO A 176 23.02 -14.45 -13.50
N GLU A 177 22.12 -13.71 -14.15
CA GLU A 177 21.27 -14.28 -15.20
C GLU A 177 22.19 -14.67 -16.36
N ASP A 178 22.52 -15.95 -16.49
CA ASP A 178 23.05 -16.50 -17.74
C ASP A 178 21.88 -16.52 -18.75
N LEU A 179 21.63 -15.38 -19.40
CA LEU A 179 20.72 -15.25 -20.55
C LEU A 179 21.48 -15.37 -21.86
#